data_AF-G7II30-F1
#
_entry.id   AF-G7II30-F1
#
_cell.length_a   1.000
_cell.length_b   1.000
_cell.length_c   1.000
_cell.angle_alpha   90.00
_cell.angle_beta   90.00
_cell.angle_gamma   90.00
#
_symmetry.space_group_name_H-M   'P 1'
#
loop_
_entity.id
_entity.type
_entity.pdbx_description
1 polymer ?
#
loop_
_entity_poly.entity_id
_entity_poly.type
_entity_poly.pdbx_seq_one_letter_code
_entity_poly.pdbx_strand_id
1 'polypeptide(L)'
;MLNRLIIDSCLVQDAQNLCISSTKLVNLTILMDDCDLATNIGTYFGLELYAPSLQTFAFSGPYTPKLFASKNLLSSIKHVDIHVTCYWNLKAEQTSSILLNWLVELANIESLTLSSYTLKVCWVGEMMTGILLFVFSLAFSATC
;
A
#
# COMPACT_ATOMS: atom_id res chain seq x y z
N MET A 1 15.26 -11.62 -17.28
CA MET A 1 13.81 -11.51 -17.01
C MET A 1 13.63 -10.65 -15.78
N LEU A 2 12.70 -9.69 -15.78
CA LEU A 2 12.52 -8.75 -14.66
C LEU A 2 11.60 -9.36 -13.60
N ASN A 3 12.15 -9.76 -12.46
CA ASN A 3 11.41 -10.30 -11.32
C ASN A 3 11.21 -9.28 -10.20
N ARG A 4 11.93 -8.16 -10.24
CA ARG A 4 11.86 -7.08 -9.26
C ARG A 4 11.80 -5.75 -9.95
N LEU A 5 10.88 -4.89 -9.51
CA LEU A 5 10.73 -3.52 -9.95
C LEU A 5 10.77 -2.60 -8.72
N ILE A 6 11.61 -1.58 -8.79
CA ILE A 6 11.65 -0.50 -7.80
C ILE A 6 11.31 0.78 -8.56
N ILE A 7 10.28 1.48 -8.10
CA ILE A 7 9.93 2.83 -8.56
C ILE A 7 10.31 3.75 -7.42
N ASP A 8 11.27 4.62 -7.66
CA ASP A 8 11.84 5.49 -6.62
C ASP A 8 11.74 6.94 -7.06
N SER A 9 11.14 7.77 -6.22
CA SER A 9 11.08 9.23 -6.37
C SER A 9 10.52 9.68 -7.72
N CYS A 10 9.59 8.90 -8.26
CA CYS A 10 8.94 9.18 -9.54
C CYS A 10 7.67 10.01 -9.32
N LEU A 11 7.57 11.13 -10.02
CA LEU A 11 6.34 11.92 -10.09
C LEU A 11 5.43 11.34 -11.18
N VAL A 12 4.23 10.93 -10.80
CA VAL A 12 3.18 10.54 -11.75
C VAL A 12 2.53 11.82 -12.27
N GLN A 13 3.05 12.36 -13.37
CA GLN A 13 2.51 13.55 -14.03
C GLN A 13 1.30 13.19 -14.91
N ASP A 14 0.27 14.04 -14.90
CA ASP A 14 -0.88 14.04 -15.81
C ASP A 14 -1.75 12.76 -15.90
N ALA A 15 -1.43 11.71 -15.13
CA ALA A 15 -2.14 10.43 -15.18
C ALA A 15 -2.98 10.20 -13.92
N GLN A 16 -4.22 9.74 -14.13
CA GLN A 16 -5.09 9.30 -13.03
C GLN A 16 -4.52 8.07 -12.33
N ASN A 17 -3.90 7.13 -13.08
CA ASN A 17 -3.44 5.85 -12.54
C ASN A 17 -2.06 5.43 -13.10
N LEU A 18 -1.19 4.88 -12.23
CA LEU A 18 0.03 4.16 -12.57
C LEU A 18 -0.31 2.69 -12.84
N CYS A 19 -0.09 2.22 -14.07
CA CYS A 19 -0.38 0.85 -14.48
C CYS A 19 0.89 0.00 -14.58
N ILE A 20 0.92 -1.13 -13.88
CA ILE A 20 2.04 -2.08 -13.88
C ILE A 20 1.54 -3.45 -14.33
N SER A 21 2.01 -3.92 -15.48
CA SER A 21 1.66 -5.23 -16.04
C SER A 21 2.90 -6.08 -16.25
N SER A 22 2.95 -7.25 -15.60
CA SER A 22 4.04 -8.22 -15.77
C SER A 22 3.70 -9.58 -15.19
N THR A 23 3.75 -10.62 -16.02
CA THR A 23 3.53 -12.01 -15.59
C THR A 23 4.70 -12.62 -14.82
N LYS A 24 5.84 -11.92 -14.71
CA LYS A 24 7.06 -12.42 -14.07
C LYS A 24 7.52 -11.59 -12.88
N LEU A 25 6.84 -10.47 -12.63
CA LEU A 25 7.16 -9.60 -11.52
C LEU A 25 6.75 -10.29 -10.22
N VAL A 26 7.73 -10.49 -9.34
CA VAL A 26 7.56 -11.11 -8.02
C VAL A 26 7.60 -10.06 -6.92
N ASN A 27 8.45 -9.03 -7.09
CA ASN A 27 8.68 -7.99 -6.10
C ASN A 27 8.42 -6.61 -6.69
N LEU A 28 7.53 -5.85 -6.06
CA LEU A 28 7.27 -4.45 -6.38
C LEU A 28 7.58 -3.59 -5.15
N THR A 29 8.40 -2.56 -5.34
CA THR A 29 8.66 -1.54 -4.34
C THR A 29 8.37 -0.17 -4.94
N ILE A 30 7.54 0.62 -4.27
CA ILE A 30 7.26 2.02 -4.63
C ILE A 30 7.74 2.90 -3.47
N LEU A 31 8.70 3.78 -3.76
CA LEU A 31 9.26 4.76 -2.84
C LEU A 31 8.93 6.16 -3.36
N MET A 32 8.17 6.92 -2.59
CA MET A 32 7.77 8.27 -2.92
C MET A 32 8.32 9.23 -1.88
N ASP A 33 9.26 10.05 -2.32
CA ASP A 33 9.80 11.16 -1.55
C ASP A 33 9.12 12.46 -1.98
N ASP A 34 8.02 12.79 -1.32
CA ASP A 34 7.62 14.20 -1.24
C ASP A 34 6.75 14.46 -0.01
N CYS A 35 7.14 15.43 0.83
CA CYS A 35 6.32 15.95 1.93
C CYS A 35 6.23 17.47 1.84
N ASP A 36 6.44 18.04 0.66
CA ASP A 36 6.37 19.49 0.49
C ASP A 36 4.90 19.95 0.48
N LEU A 37 4.56 20.70 1.54
CA LEU A 37 3.23 21.27 1.76
C LEU A 37 2.88 22.35 0.72
N ALA A 38 3.87 22.97 0.09
CA ALA A 38 3.69 24.05 -0.88
C ALA A 38 3.30 23.53 -2.28
N THR A 39 3.74 22.32 -2.63
CA THR A 39 3.49 21.66 -3.92
C THR A 39 2.44 20.57 -3.78
N ASN A 40 1.30 20.86 -3.12
CA ASN A 40 0.10 19.99 -2.98
C ASN A 40 -0.51 19.43 -4.30
N ILE A 41 0.25 19.45 -5.39
CA ILE A 41 0.19 18.66 -6.62
C ILE A 41 0.63 17.19 -6.39
N GLY A 42 0.63 16.70 -5.15
CA GLY A 42 0.73 15.26 -4.85
C GLY A 42 -0.59 14.59 -5.17
N THR A 43 -0.85 14.36 -6.45
CA THR A 43 -2.10 13.76 -6.92
C THR A 43 -2.23 12.36 -6.33
N TYR A 44 -3.35 12.10 -5.63
CA TYR A 44 -3.81 10.74 -5.43
C TYR A 44 -3.94 10.09 -6.80
N PHE A 45 -2.98 9.25 -7.14
CA PHE A 45 -3.05 8.43 -8.33
C PHE A 45 -3.60 7.05 -7.91
N GLY A 46 -4.23 6.35 -8.85
CA GLY A 46 -4.52 4.94 -8.69
C GLY A 46 -3.31 4.09 -9.04
N LEU A 47 -3.13 2.98 -8.36
CA LEU A 47 -2.16 1.96 -8.69
C LEU A 47 -2.90 0.77 -9.29
N GLU A 48 -2.79 0.61 -10.61
CA GLU A 48 -3.36 -0.52 -11.34
C GLU A 48 -2.33 -1.63 -11.49
N LEU A 49 -2.62 -2.81 -10.94
CA LEU A 49 -1.71 -3.95 -11.00
C LEU A 49 -2.30 -5.09 -11.84
N TYR A 50 -1.48 -5.60 -12.77
CA TYR A 50 -1.74 -6.76 -13.63
C TYR A 50 -0.54 -7.70 -13.58
N ALA A 51 -0.19 -8.19 -12.38
CA ALA A 51 1.06 -8.90 -12.14
C ALA A 51 0.86 -10.22 -11.35
N PRO A 52 0.25 -11.26 -11.93
CA PRO A 52 -0.28 -12.42 -11.17
C PRO A 52 0.75 -13.15 -10.29
N SER A 53 2.04 -13.05 -10.62
CA SER A 53 3.13 -13.65 -9.85
C SER A 53 3.69 -12.77 -8.73
N LEU A 54 3.08 -11.60 -8.46
CA LEU A 54 3.54 -10.67 -7.45
C LEU A 54 3.31 -11.26 -6.04
N GLN A 55 4.39 -11.43 -5.30
CA GLN A 55 4.39 -12.00 -3.94
C GLN A 55 4.74 -10.96 -2.88
N THR A 56 5.59 -9.99 -3.22
CA THR A 56 6.02 -8.95 -2.29
C THR A 56 5.66 -7.58 -2.82
N PHE A 57 4.96 -6.82 -1.98
CA PHE A 57 4.57 -5.45 -2.26
C PHE A 57 5.01 -4.53 -1.13
N ALA A 58 5.88 -3.57 -1.44
CA ALA A 58 6.36 -2.57 -0.50
C ALA A 58 6.00 -1.17 -1.00
N PHE A 59 5.46 -0.35 -0.09
CA PHE A 59 5.08 1.03 -0.36
C PHE A 59 5.63 1.95 0.73
N SER A 60 6.35 2.99 0.32
CA SER A 60 6.77 4.09 1.20
C SER A 60 6.37 5.41 0.58
N GLY A 61 5.65 6.27 1.31
CA GLY A 61 5.27 7.57 0.77
C GLY A 61 4.34 8.42 1.65
N PRO A 62 4.15 9.69 1.28
CA PRO A 62 3.32 10.65 2.01
C PRO A 62 1.82 10.32 2.01
N TYR A 63 1.31 9.75 0.93
CA TYR A 63 -0.10 9.43 0.70
C TYR A 63 -0.23 8.07 0.03
N THR A 64 -1.22 7.28 0.46
CA THR A 64 -1.46 5.94 -0.10
C THR A 64 -2.29 6.03 -1.38
N PRO A 65 -1.82 5.49 -2.53
CA PRO A 65 -2.60 5.48 -3.76
C PRO A 65 -3.79 4.52 -3.65
N LYS A 66 -4.84 4.75 -4.45
CA LYS A 66 -5.95 3.78 -4.52
C LYS A 66 -5.47 2.53 -5.25
N LEU A 67 -5.67 1.35 -4.68
CA LEU A 67 -5.28 0.11 -5.32
C LEU A 67 -6.39 -0.38 -6.25
N PHE A 68 -6.02 -0.72 -7.48
CA PHE A 68 -6.90 -1.31 -8.48
C PHE A 68 -6.27 -2.61 -8.96
N ALA A 69 -6.77 -3.74 -8.47
CA ALA A 69 -6.23 -5.05 -8.78
C ALA A 69 -7.34 -6.10 -8.81
N SER A 70 -7.16 -7.14 -9.60
CA SER A 70 -8.07 -8.29 -9.56
C SER A 70 -7.92 -9.07 -8.25
N LYS A 71 -8.99 -9.69 -7.75
CA LYS A 71 -8.93 -10.52 -6.52
C LYS A 71 -7.89 -11.63 -6.61
N ASN A 72 -7.74 -12.26 -7.78
CA ASN A 72 -6.76 -13.32 -8.01
C ASN A 72 -5.32 -12.80 -7.85
N LEU A 73 -5.06 -11.58 -8.32
CA LEU A 73 -3.77 -10.93 -8.15
C LEU A 73 -3.50 -10.60 -6.68
N LEU A 74 -4.48 -10.03 -5.99
CA LEU A 74 -4.35 -9.67 -4.58
C LEU A 74 -4.10 -10.90 -3.70
N SER A 75 -4.68 -12.06 -4.06
CA SER A 75 -4.45 -13.31 -3.34
C SER A 75 -3.05 -13.92 -3.51
N SER A 76 -2.28 -13.51 -4.52
CA SER A 76 -0.91 -14.01 -4.69
C SER A 76 0.12 -13.24 -3.86
N ILE A 77 -0.24 -12.04 -3.38
CA ILE A 77 0.62 -11.23 -2.52
C ILE A 77 0.68 -11.87 -1.13
N LYS A 78 1.90 -12.11 -0.65
CA LYS A 78 2.21 -12.76 0.63
C LYS A 78 2.85 -11.82 1.64
N HIS A 79 3.65 -10.89 1.17
CA HIS A 79 4.41 -10.00 2.02
C HIS A 79 4.10 -8.55 1.67
N VAL A 80 3.59 -7.80 2.65
CA VAL A 80 3.22 -6.39 2.50
C VAL A 80 4.00 -5.55 3.50
N ASP A 81 4.65 -4.51 3.02
CA ASP A 81 5.37 -3.52 3.83
C ASP A 81 4.87 -2.11 3.50
N ILE A 82 4.35 -1.39 4.50
CA ILE A 82 3.76 -0.07 4.33
C ILE A 82 4.39 0.93 5.29
N HIS A 83 4.98 1.97 4.70
CA HIS A 83 5.60 3.07 5.40
C HIS A 83 5.04 4.41 4.93
N VAL A 84 3.99 4.88 5.59
CA VAL A 84 3.54 6.27 5.42
C VAL A 84 4.59 7.22 6.02
N THR A 85 5.05 8.22 5.26
CA THR A 85 6.20 9.06 5.65
C THR A 85 5.86 10.49 6.07
N CYS A 86 4.68 11.02 5.71
CA CYS A 86 4.34 12.42 5.97
C CYS A 86 3.64 12.61 7.32
N TYR A 87 4.34 13.21 8.29
CA TYR A 87 3.81 13.50 9.64
C TYR A 87 2.59 14.44 9.64
N TRP A 88 2.59 15.41 8.71
CA TRP A 88 1.55 16.43 8.54
C TRP A 88 0.58 16.04 7.43
N ASN A 89 0.11 14.79 7.45
CA ASN A 89 -0.88 14.35 6.49
C ASN A 89 -2.21 15.09 6.75
N LEU A 90 -2.40 16.24 6.10
CA LEU A 90 -3.65 17.02 6.14
C LEU A 90 -4.87 16.22 5.64
N LYS A 91 -4.62 15.06 5.03
CA LYS A 91 -5.61 14.11 4.53
C LYS A 91 -5.46 12.75 5.21
N ALA A 92 -5.13 12.75 6.51
CA ALA A 92 -4.95 11.55 7.32
C ALA A 92 -6.17 10.62 7.25
N GLU A 93 -7.39 11.15 7.35
CA GLU A 93 -8.64 10.37 7.25
C GLU A 93 -8.83 9.68 5.89
N GLN A 94 -8.46 10.37 4.80
CA GLN A 94 -8.53 9.78 3.46
C GLN A 94 -7.48 8.68 3.29
N THR A 95 -6.26 8.95 3.77
CA THR A 95 -5.15 7.99 3.74
C THR A 95 -5.46 6.76 4.56
N SER A 96 -6.02 6.95 5.76
CA SER A 96 -6.44 5.88 6.65
C SER A 96 -7.52 5.03 5.97
N SER A 97 -8.56 5.64 5.40
CA SER A 97 -9.61 4.93 4.66
C SER A 97 -9.08 4.08 3.49
N ILE A 98 -8.12 4.61 2.72
CA ILE A 98 -7.49 3.86 1.62
C ILE A 98 -6.66 2.69 2.15
N LEU A 99 -5.91 2.89 3.23
CA LEU A 99 -5.16 1.82 3.89
C LEU A 99 -6.09 0.71 4.41
N LEU A 100 -7.30 1.01 4.88
CA LEU A 100 -8.27 -0.06 5.22
C LEU A 100 -8.56 -0.94 4.04
N ASN A 101 -8.87 -0.29 2.91
CA ASN A 101 -9.29 -0.97 1.71
C ASN A 101 -8.18 -1.87 1.21
N TRP A 102 -6.92 -1.41 1.28
CA TRP A 102 -5.76 -2.25 1.00
C TRP A 102 -5.74 -3.48 1.90
N LEU A 103 -5.85 -3.33 3.21
CA LEU A 103 -5.82 -4.47 4.14
C LEU A 103 -6.97 -5.45 3.88
N VAL A 104 -8.19 -4.94 3.67
CA VAL A 104 -9.36 -5.77 3.35
C VAL A 104 -9.15 -6.54 2.03
N GLU A 105 -8.58 -5.89 1.01
CA GLU A 105 -8.29 -6.50 -0.28
C GLU A 105 -7.13 -7.51 -0.22
N LEU A 106 -6.17 -7.29 0.69
CA LEU A 106 -4.96 -8.09 0.89
C LEU A 106 -5.14 -9.14 2.00
N ALA A 107 -6.34 -9.71 2.15
CA ALA A 107 -6.67 -10.61 3.27
C ALA A 107 -5.88 -11.94 3.35
N ASN A 108 -5.15 -12.32 2.28
CA ASN A 108 -4.44 -13.60 2.21
C ASN A 108 -2.92 -13.48 2.41
N ILE A 109 -2.45 -12.35 2.93
CA ILE A 109 -1.02 -12.12 3.18
C ILE A 109 -0.53 -12.97 4.36
N GLU A 110 0.75 -13.32 4.34
CA GLU A 110 1.42 -14.08 5.40
C GLU A 110 2.18 -13.16 6.36
N SER A 111 2.61 -11.99 5.89
CA SER A 111 3.27 -10.99 6.74
C SER A 111 2.85 -9.57 6.37
N LEU A 112 2.55 -8.77 7.40
CA LEU A 112 2.32 -7.34 7.29
C LEU A 112 3.35 -6.59 8.15
N THR A 113 4.10 -5.68 7.53
CA THR A 113 4.97 -4.74 8.22
C THR A 113 4.39 -3.35 8.08
N LEU A 114 4.23 -2.65 9.21
CA LEU A 114 3.75 -1.28 9.28
C LEU A 114 4.74 -0.43 10.06
N SER A 115 5.05 0.77 9.58
CA SER A 115 5.77 1.74 10.40
C SER A 115 4.92 2.23 11.59
N SER A 116 5.58 2.70 12.65
CA SER A 116 4.92 3.29 13.82
C SER A 116 4.01 4.47 13.44
N TYR A 117 4.40 5.24 12.43
CA TYR A 117 3.58 6.34 11.94
C TYR A 117 2.36 5.86 11.16
N THR A 118 2.50 4.81 10.34
CA THR A 118 1.37 4.20 9.63
C THR A 118 0.31 3.71 10.62
N LEU A 119 0.73 3.08 11.73
CA LEU A 119 -0.18 2.71 12.82
C LEU A 119 -0.90 3.92 13.43
N LYS A 120 -0.21 5.06 13.60
CA LYS A 120 -0.80 6.28 14.14
C LYS A 120 -1.84 6.89 13.19
N VAL A 121 -1.58 6.94 11.88
CA VAL A 121 -2.55 7.43 10.87
C VAL A 121 -3.81 6.58 10.90
N CYS A 122 -3.65 5.26 11.00
CA CYS A 122 -4.75 4.32 11.15
C CYS A 122 -5.56 4.53 12.45
N TRP A 123 -4.89 4.86 13.55
CA TRP A 123 -5.56 5.16 14.83
C TRP A 123 -6.42 6.42 14.74
N VAL A 124 -5.89 7.49 14.14
CA VAL A 124 -6.56 8.80 14.06
C VAL A 124 -7.85 8.74 13.25
N GLY A 125 -7.92 7.88 12.22
CA GLY A 125 -9.11 7.71 11.38
C GLY A 125 -10.19 6.76 11.92
N GLU A 126 -10.26 6.52 13.24
CA GLU A 126 -11.23 5.64 13.90
C GLU A 126 -11.21 4.16 13.43
N MET A 127 -10.08 3.66 12.93
CA MET A 127 -9.98 2.33 12.30
C MET A 127 -9.58 1.18 13.23
N MET A 128 -9.64 1.42 14.54
CA MET A 128 -9.12 0.52 15.58
C MET A 128 -9.67 -0.91 15.46
N THR A 129 -10.98 -1.06 15.24
CA THR A 129 -11.62 -2.38 15.14
C THR A 129 -11.20 -3.16 13.91
N GLY A 130 -11.08 -2.53 12.75
CA GLY A 130 -10.72 -3.20 11.49
C GLY A 130 -9.28 -3.70 11.48
N ILE A 131 -8.33 -2.89 11.95
CA ILE A 131 -6.91 -3.26 11.97
C ILE A 131 -6.60 -4.24 13.09
N LEU A 132 -7.20 -4.09 14.27
CA LEU A 132 -7.07 -5.10 15.33
C LEU A 132 -7.60 -6.44 14.81
N LEU A 133 -8.80 -6.50 14.21
CA LEU A 133 -9.34 -7.75 13.65
C LEU A 133 -8.40 -8.35 12.59
N PHE A 134 -7.82 -7.52 11.72
CA PHE A 134 -6.90 -7.97 10.67
C PHE A 134 -5.57 -8.49 11.21
N VAL A 135 -4.97 -7.76 12.16
CA VAL A 135 -3.74 -8.18 12.84
C VAL A 135 -3.98 -9.44 13.69
N PHE A 136 -5.13 -9.52 14.37
CA PHE A 136 -5.53 -10.72 15.09
C PHE A 136 -5.76 -11.90 14.15
N SER A 137 -6.38 -11.72 12.97
CA SER A 137 -6.57 -12.82 12.02
C SER A 137 -5.25 -13.35 11.45
N LEU A 138 -4.29 -12.46 11.19
CA LEU A 138 -2.93 -12.86 10.79
C LEU A 138 -2.21 -13.62 11.91
N ALA A 139 -2.29 -13.14 13.14
CA ALA A 139 -1.68 -13.80 14.29
C ALA A 139 -2.31 -15.19 14.57
N PHE A 140 -3.63 -15.33 14.40
CA PHE A 140 -4.32 -16.60 14.62
C PHE A 140 -4.03 -17.62 13.51
N SER A 141 -3.90 -17.18 12.25
CA SER A 141 -3.53 -18.04 11.12
C SER A 141 -2.12 -18.63 11.23
N ALA A 142 -1.22 -18.01 12.01
CA ALA A 142 0.14 -18.50 12.23
C ALA A 142 0.24 -19.56 13.35
N THR A 143 -0.85 -19.85 14.06
CA THR A 143 -0.90 -20.75 15.24
C THR A 143 -1.75 -22.01 15.07
N CYS A 144 -2.23 -22.32 13.86
CA CYS A 144 -2.98 -23.56 13.56
C CYS A 144 -2.22 -24.47 12.60
#